data_AF-A0A2A2QP44-F1
#
_entry.id   AF-A0A2A2QP44-F1
#
_cell.length_a   1.000
_cell.length_b   1.000
_cell.length_c   1.000
_cell.angle_alpha   90.00
_cell.angle_beta   90.00
_cell.angle_gamma   90.00
#
_symmetry.space_group_name_H-M   'P 1'
#
loop_
_entity.id
_entity.type
_entity.pdbx_description
1 polymer ?
#
loop_
_entity_poly.entity_id
_entity_poly.type
_entity_poly.pdbx_seq_one_letter_code
_entity_poly.pdbx_strand_id
1 'polypeptide(L)'
;MNAENPTVIELRLREIAQLFNSLDPSPFLERDLDAKAEEFIESWAAEIPKHRELALVIHVATPPATTMDVPAAVRAYFCHRAEHKQREFLQLMRRGRLSLVVGLVFLAGCLIVAQWIALEPHGTVLEIVRESLSIVGWVAMWRPLEIYLYDWWPVRAERRNLQRLARMEVKVLMSDSSL
;
A
#
# COMPACT_ATOMS: atom_id res chain seq x y z
N MET A 1 0.05 -16.07 28.07
CA MET A 1 0.04 -15.30 26.82
C MET A 1 -0.98 -15.99 25.93
N ASN A 2 -2.23 -15.52 25.92
CA ASN A 2 -3.33 -16.22 25.28
C ASN A 2 -3.11 -16.19 23.76
N ALA A 3 -2.94 -17.35 23.15
CA ALA A 3 -3.03 -17.48 21.69
C ALA A 3 -4.48 -17.17 21.31
N GLU A 4 -4.76 -15.93 20.91
CA GLU A 4 -6.03 -15.64 20.24
C GLU A 4 -6.07 -16.49 18.97
N ASN A 5 -7.13 -17.28 18.80
CA ASN A 5 -7.35 -18.02 17.57
C ASN A 5 -7.35 -17.04 16.37
N PRO A 6 -6.67 -17.38 15.26
CA PRO A 6 -6.68 -16.52 14.08
C PRO A 6 -8.12 -16.32 13.61
N THR A 7 -8.46 -15.10 13.20
CA THR A 7 -9.78 -14.85 12.61
C THR A 7 -9.81 -15.50 11.24
N VAL A 8 -10.79 -16.38 11.04
CA VAL A 8 -10.92 -17.18 9.81
C VAL A 8 -11.73 -16.41 8.77
N ILE A 9 -11.18 -16.30 7.57
CA ILE A 9 -11.87 -15.87 6.35
C ILE A 9 -12.26 -17.14 5.60
N GLU A 10 -13.56 -17.36 5.40
CA GLU A 10 -14.07 -18.52 4.66
C GLU A 10 -14.37 -18.14 3.21
N LEU A 11 -13.74 -18.83 2.27
CA LEU A 11 -13.97 -18.67 0.83
C LEU A 11 -14.56 -19.96 0.28
N ARG A 12 -15.73 -19.87 -0.35
CA ARG A 12 -16.40 -21.03 -0.98
C ARG A 12 -16.25 -20.96 -2.48
N LEU A 13 -15.64 -21.98 -3.06
CA LEU A 13 -15.40 -22.11 -4.50
C LEU A 13 -15.99 -23.44 -4.99
N ARG A 14 -16.46 -23.46 -6.24
CA ARG A 14 -16.82 -24.73 -6.89
C ARG A 14 -15.55 -25.50 -7.26
N GLU A 15 -14.58 -24.78 -7.82
CA GLU A 15 -13.30 -25.33 -8.27
C GLU A 15 -12.16 -24.38 -7.90
N ILE A 16 -10.99 -24.94 -7.56
CA ILE A 16 -9.79 -24.15 -7.21
C ILE A 16 -9.35 -23.24 -8.36
N ALA A 17 -9.62 -23.61 -9.61
CA ALA A 17 -9.31 -22.77 -10.76
C ALA A 17 -10.00 -21.39 -10.70
N GLN A 18 -11.13 -21.24 -10.00
CA GLN A 18 -11.84 -19.97 -9.83
C GLN A 18 -11.11 -18.99 -8.91
N LEU A 19 -10.17 -19.48 -8.09
CA LEU A 19 -9.34 -18.63 -7.24
C LEU A 19 -8.32 -17.82 -8.06
N PHE A 20 -7.97 -18.31 -9.25
CA PHE A 20 -6.90 -17.77 -10.08
C PHE A 20 -7.46 -17.13 -11.35
N ASN A 21 -6.75 -16.13 -11.86
CA ASN A 21 -7.13 -15.42 -13.07
C ASN A 21 -7.03 -16.33 -14.31
N SER A 22 -8.17 -16.58 -14.97
CA SER A 22 -8.25 -17.46 -16.15
C SER A 22 -7.43 -16.99 -17.35
N LEU A 23 -7.16 -15.68 -17.45
CA LEU A 23 -6.44 -15.05 -18.57
C LEU A 23 -4.92 -15.08 -18.42
N ASP A 24 -4.41 -15.39 -17.22
CA ASP A 24 -2.98 -15.47 -16.94
C ASP A 24 -2.43 -16.85 -17.34
N PRO A 25 -1.51 -16.93 -18.34
CA PRO A 25 -0.91 -18.18 -18.79
C PRO A 25 0.21 -18.68 -17.86
N SER A 26 0.54 -17.95 -16.79
CA SER A 26 1.62 -18.28 -15.87
C SER A 26 1.37 -19.61 -15.13
N PRO A 27 2.44 -20.33 -14.73
CA PRO A 27 2.30 -21.49 -13.87
C PRO A 27 1.54 -21.16 -12.60
N PHE A 28 0.74 -22.08 -12.07
CA PHE A 28 -0.16 -21.83 -10.93
C PHE A 28 0.50 -21.26 -9.65
N LEU A 29 1.81 -21.48 -9.45
CA LEU A 29 2.53 -20.89 -8.31
C LEU A 29 2.76 -19.39 -8.48
N GLU A 30 2.87 -18.93 -9.72
CA GLU A 30 3.12 -17.54 -10.12
C GLU A 30 1.86 -16.85 -10.65
N ARG A 31 0.74 -17.58 -10.71
CA ARG A 31 -0.50 -17.11 -11.31
C ARG A 31 -1.22 -16.14 -10.40
N ASP A 32 -1.73 -15.07 -10.99
CA ASP A 32 -2.48 -14.06 -10.25
C ASP A 32 -3.81 -14.62 -9.70
N LEU A 33 -4.20 -14.13 -8.51
CA LEU A 33 -5.55 -14.36 -8.00
C LEU A 33 -6.58 -13.67 -8.90
N ASP A 34 -7.78 -14.25 -8.99
CA ASP A 34 -8.91 -13.57 -9.63
C ASP A 34 -9.26 -12.30 -8.85
N ALA A 35 -9.56 -11.21 -9.57
CA ALA A 35 -9.81 -9.90 -8.97
C ALA A 35 -10.95 -9.95 -7.93
N LYS A 36 -11.97 -10.79 -8.14
CA LYS A 36 -13.07 -10.93 -7.19
C LYS A 36 -12.66 -11.68 -5.93
N ALA A 37 -11.81 -12.70 -6.07
CA ALA A 37 -11.32 -13.45 -4.93
C ALA A 37 -10.39 -12.60 -4.07
N GLU A 38 -9.53 -11.81 -4.72
CA GLU A 38 -8.66 -10.84 -4.09
C GLU A 38 -9.45 -9.75 -3.34
N GLU A 39 -10.41 -9.09 -4.00
CA GLU A 39 -11.26 -8.06 -3.39
C GLU A 39 -12.04 -8.60 -2.18
N PHE A 40 -12.56 -9.83 -2.29
CA PHE A 40 -13.22 -10.51 -1.17
C PHE A 40 -12.25 -10.71 0.01
N ILE A 41 -11.05 -11.24 -0.22
CA ILE A 41 -10.08 -11.48 0.86
C ILE A 41 -9.63 -10.14 1.48
N GLU A 42 -9.36 -9.12 0.66
CA GLU A 42 -8.91 -7.81 1.13
C GLU A 42 -9.99 -7.07 1.94
N SER A 43 -11.25 -7.10 1.49
CA SER A 43 -12.39 -6.50 2.20
C SER A 43 -12.62 -7.14 3.58
N TRP A 44 -12.66 -8.47 3.64
CA TRP A 44 -12.76 -9.19 4.92
C TRP A 44 -11.57 -8.89 5.85
N ALA A 45 -10.35 -8.86 5.31
CA ALA A 45 -9.16 -8.55 6.11
C ALA A 45 -9.15 -7.11 6.66
N ALA A 46 -9.81 -6.17 5.96
CA ALA A 46 -9.95 -4.78 6.39
C ALA A 46 -10.92 -4.61 7.58
N GLU A 47 -11.94 -5.46 7.67
CA GLU A 47 -12.88 -5.48 8.82
C GLU A 47 -12.23 -6.04 10.09
N ILE A 48 -11.21 -6.91 9.93
CA ILE A 48 -10.56 -7.58 11.05
C ILE A 48 -9.48 -6.69 11.67
N PRO A 49 -9.45 -6.50 13.00
CA PRO A 49 -8.44 -5.68 13.68
C PRO A 49 -6.99 -6.06 13.32
N LYS A 50 -6.15 -5.04 13.08
CA LYS A 50 -4.75 -5.21 12.61
C LYS A 50 -3.82 -5.97 13.56
N HIS A 51 -4.24 -6.22 14.80
CA HIS A 51 -3.47 -6.97 15.81
C HIS A 51 -3.76 -8.47 15.78
N ARG A 52 -4.81 -8.92 15.08
CA ARG A 52 -5.15 -10.34 14.98
C ARG A 52 -4.55 -11.00 13.75
N GLU A 53 -4.13 -12.24 13.95
CA GLU A 53 -3.72 -13.13 12.87
C GLU A 53 -4.93 -13.54 12.02
N LEU A 54 -4.67 -13.80 10.75
CA LEU A 54 -5.66 -14.21 9.76
C LEU A 54 -5.41 -15.66 9.38
N ALA A 55 -6.49 -16.39 9.13
CA ALA A 55 -6.44 -17.67 8.45
C ALA A 55 -7.45 -17.65 7.29
N LEU A 56 -7.09 -18.22 6.15
CA LEU A 56 -7.98 -18.40 5.00
C LEU A 56 -8.36 -19.88 4.90
N VAL A 57 -9.65 -20.17 4.97
CA VAL A 57 -10.18 -21.51 4.75
C VAL A 57 -10.93 -21.51 3.42
N ILE A 58 -10.45 -22.32 2.49
CA ILE A 58 -11.02 -22.45 1.15
C ILE A 58 -11.82 -23.75 1.09
N HIS A 59 -13.14 -23.63 1.00
CA HIS A 59 -14.04 -24.75 0.79
C HIS A 59 -14.23 -24.98 -0.71
N VAL A 60 -13.93 -26.19 -1.18
CA VAL A 60 -14.00 -26.53 -2.60
C VAL A 60 -14.95 -27.70 -2.81
N ALA A 61 -15.91 -27.55 -3.72
CA ALA A 61 -16.88 -28.61 -4.02
C ALA A 61 -16.26 -29.75 -4.84
N THR A 62 -15.39 -29.43 -5.79
CA THR A 62 -14.70 -30.41 -6.65
C THR A 62 -13.27 -30.62 -6.16
N PRO A 63 -12.78 -31.87 -6.03
CA PRO A 63 -11.40 -32.10 -5.65
C PRO A 63 -10.45 -31.49 -6.69
N PRO A 64 -9.31 -30.90 -6.26
CA PRO A 64 -8.33 -30.36 -7.19
C PRO A 64 -7.88 -31.44 -8.18
N ALA A 65 -7.94 -31.14 -9.47
CA ALA A 65 -7.45 -32.04 -10.52
C ALA A 65 -5.91 -32.21 -10.49
N THR A 66 -5.20 -31.36 -9.76
CA THR A 66 -3.73 -31.29 -9.70
C THR A 66 -3.26 -31.35 -8.24
N THR A 67 -2.11 -31.96 -7.97
CA THR A 67 -1.43 -31.96 -6.65
C THR A 67 -0.83 -30.59 -6.27
N MET A 68 -1.57 -29.53 -6.53
CA MET A 68 -1.12 -28.16 -6.38
C MET A 68 -1.10 -27.74 -4.91
N ASP A 69 -0.01 -27.08 -4.51
CA ASP A 69 0.09 -26.42 -3.21
C ASP A 69 -0.61 -25.04 -3.30
N VAL A 70 -1.94 -25.05 -3.20
CA VAL A 70 -2.76 -23.83 -3.15
C VAL A 70 -2.31 -22.89 -2.03
N PRO A 71 -2.02 -23.38 -0.79
CA PRO A 71 -1.45 -22.53 0.25
C PRO A 71 -0.17 -21.80 -0.17
N ALA A 72 0.75 -22.46 -0.88
CA ALA A 72 1.96 -21.82 -1.37
C ALA A 72 1.68 -20.77 -2.46
N ALA A 73 0.79 -21.07 -3.41
CA ALA A 73 0.42 -20.12 -4.46
C ALA A 73 -0.21 -18.83 -3.91
N VAL A 74 -1.18 -18.96 -2.99
CA VAL A 74 -1.82 -17.79 -2.35
C VAL A 74 -0.80 -16.93 -1.58
N ARG A 75 0.09 -17.57 -0.82
CA ARG A 75 1.16 -16.87 -0.08
C ARG A 75 2.15 -16.19 -1.02
N ALA A 76 2.57 -16.86 -2.10
CA ALA A 76 3.48 -16.30 -3.09
C ALA A 76 2.86 -15.05 -3.74
N TYR A 77 1.59 -15.11 -4.14
CA TYR A 77 0.85 -13.98 -4.69
C TYR A 77 0.85 -12.76 -3.76
N PHE A 78 0.39 -12.93 -2.50
CA PHE A 78 0.34 -11.81 -1.56
C PHE A 78 1.73 -11.28 -1.18
N CYS A 79 2.76 -12.14 -1.14
CA CYS A 79 4.15 -11.73 -0.93
C CYS A 79 4.63 -10.85 -2.10
N HIS A 80 4.43 -11.30 -3.34
CA HIS A 80 4.80 -10.56 -4.53
C HIS A 80 4.08 -9.20 -4.62
N ARG A 81 2.79 -9.17 -4.31
CA ARG A 81 1.99 -7.95 -4.24
C ARG A 81 2.49 -6.99 -3.16
N ALA A 82 2.87 -7.49 -1.98
CA ALA A 82 3.46 -6.68 -0.92
C ALA A 82 4.82 -6.07 -1.34
N GLU A 83 5.64 -6.82 -2.07
CA GLU A 83 6.90 -6.32 -2.64
C GLU A 83 6.67 -5.26 -3.72
N HIS A 84 5.68 -5.44 -4.59
CA HIS A 84 5.27 -4.43 -5.57
C HIS A 84 4.87 -3.12 -4.89
N LYS A 85 4.03 -3.18 -3.86
CA LYS A 85 3.65 -2.00 -3.07
C LYS A 85 4.83 -1.38 -2.32
N GLN A 86 5.80 -2.17 -1.88
CA GLN A 86 7.04 -1.65 -1.29
C GLN A 86 7.84 -0.84 -2.31
N ARG A 87 7.93 -1.28 -3.56
CA ARG A 87 8.61 -0.53 -4.64
C ARG A 87 7.88 0.79 -4.93
N GLU A 88 6.55 0.77 -5.00
CA GLU A 88 5.72 1.96 -5.17
C GLU A 88 5.92 2.96 -4.02
N PHE A 89 5.92 2.48 -2.78
CA PHE A 89 6.21 3.29 -1.60
C PHE A 89 7.58 3.98 -1.68
N LEU A 90 8.62 3.24 -2.05
CA LEU A 90 9.97 3.79 -2.18
C LEU A 90 10.02 4.86 -3.29
N GLN A 91 9.28 4.67 -4.38
CA GLN A 91 9.17 5.68 -5.44
C GLN A 91 8.43 6.94 -4.96
N LEU A 92 7.34 6.79 -4.21
CA LEU A 92 6.62 7.90 -3.60
C LEU A 92 7.53 8.70 -2.65
N MET A 93 8.28 8.02 -1.79
CA MET A 93 9.24 8.65 -0.88
C MET A 93 10.39 9.35 -1.60
N ARG A 94 10.86 8.81 -2.74
CA ARG A 94 11.85 9.51 -3.58
C ARG A 94 11.27 10.80 -4.17
N ARG A 95 10.03 10.76 -4.67
CA ARG A 95 9.34 11.95 -5.19
C ARG A 95 9.10 12.99 -4.09
N GLY A 96 8.66 12.56 -2.90
CA GLY A 96 8.51 13.43 -1.73
C GLY A 96 9.83 14.07 -1.27
N ARG A 97 10.95 13.35 -1.39
CA ARG A 97 12.27 13.93 -1.08
C ARG A 97 12.69 14.97 -2.12
N LEU A 98 12.43 14.71 -3.41
CA LEU A 98 12.72 15.67 -4.46
C LEU A 98 11.91 16.96 -4.28
N SER A 99 10.62 16.86 -3.95
CA SER A 99 9.81 18.05 -3.66
C SER A 99 10.30 18.81 -2.44
N LEU A 100 10.76 18.12 -1.39
CA LEU A 100 11.37 18.74 -0.21
C LEU A 100 12.66 19.49 -0.56
N VAL A 101 13.53 18.90 -1.39
CA VAL A 101 14.76 19.57 -1.86
C VAL A 101 14.42 20.80 -2.69
N VAL A 102 13.46 20.71 -3.61
CA VAL A 102 13.02 21.86 -4.42
C VAL A 102 12.48 22.98 -3.52
N GLY A 103 11.65 22.66 -2.54
CA GLY A 103 11.15 23.63 -1.57
C GLY A 103 12.26 24.28 -0.74
N LEU A 104 13.26 23.50 -0.30
CA LEU A 104 14.39 24.01 0.48
C LEU A 104 15.31 24.91 -0.36
N VAL A 105 15.60 24.53 -1.61
CA VAL A 105 16.39 25.36 -2.54
C VAL A 105 15.67 26.65 -2.87
N PHE A 106 14.35 26.60 -3.08
CA PHE A 106 13.54 27.79 -3.29
C PHE A 106 13.59 28.73 -2.07
N LEU A 107 13.39 28.20 -0.86
CA LEU A 107 13.48 28.97 0.38
C LEU A 107 14.87 29.57 0.58
N ALA A 108 15.93 28.80 0.32
CA ALA A 108 17.30 29.28 0.42
C ALA A 108 17.56 30.43 -0.58
N GLY A 109 17.12 30.28 -1.84
CA GLY A 109 17.22 31.33 -2.85
C GLY A 109 16.47 32.61 -2.44
N CYS A 110 15.29 32.45 -1.87
CA CYS A 110 14.49 33.54 -1.33
C CYS A 110 15.22 34.31 -0.22
N LEU A 111 15.77 33.60 0.77
CA LEU A 111 16.53 34.20 1.88
C LEU A 111 17.78 34.92 1.39
N ILE A 112 18.47 34.36 0.40
CA ILE A 112 19.62 35.01 -0.23
C ILE A 112 19.17 36.34 -0.83
N VAL A 113 18.17 36.34 -1.72
CA VAL A 113 17.66 37.58 -2.35
C VAL A 113 17.25 38.63 -1.31
N ALA A 114 16.59 38.21 -0.22
CA ALA A 114 16.22 39.11 0.87
C ALA A 114 17.45 39.74 1.57
N GLN A 115 18.52 38.98 1.78
CA GLN A 115 19.78 39.50 2.34
C GLN A 115 20.47 40.49 1.39
N TRP A 116 20.41 40.24 0.06
CA TRP A 116 20.96 41.15 -0.94
C TRP A 116 20.20 42.49 -0.98
N ILE A 117 18.87 42.46 -0.88
CA ILE A 117 18.03 43.69 -0.89
C ILE A 117 18.18 44.48 0.42
N ALA A 118 18.40 43.80 1.56
CA ALA A 118 18.60 44.45 2.85
C ALA A 118 19.88 45.30 2.94
N LEU A 119 20.80 45.18 1.98
CA LEU A 119 21.96 46.06 1.85
C LEU A 119 21.62 47.44 1.27
N GLU A 120 20.42 47.64 0.69
CA GLU A 120 19.96 48.92 0.13
C GLU A 120 18.91 49.61 1.04
N PRO A 121 19.06 50.91 1.38
CA PRO A 121 18.36 51.52 2.52
C PRO A 121 16.91 52.02 2.25
N HIS A 122 16.27 51.65 1.13
CA HIS A 122 14.97 52.24 0.73
C HIS A 122 13.79 51.28 1.00
N GLY A 123 13.11 51.54 2.13
CA GLY A 123 12.24 50.61 2.86
C GLY A 123 10.84 50.27 2.35
N THR A 124 10.47 50.49 1.08
CA THR A 124 9.13 50.10 0.57
C THR A 124 9.18 48.84 -0.31
N VAL A 125 10.26 48.63 -1.06
CA VAL A 125 10.42 47.44 -1.92
C VAL A 125 10.66 46.18 -1.07
N LEU A 126 11.35 46.33 0.06
CA LEU A 126 11.65 45.22 0.98
C LEU A 126 10.40 44.62 1.62
N GLU A 127 9.41 45.44 2.00
CA GLU A 127 8.14 44.95 2.56
C GLU A 127 7.34 44.14 1.55
N ILE A 128 7.16 44.66 0.32
CA ILE A 128 6.40 43.98 -0.74
C ILE A 128 7.07 42.65 -1.12
N VAL A 129 8.41 42.63 -1.21
CA VAL A 129 9.16 41.41 -1.47
C VAL A 129 8.99 40.43 -0.32
N ARG A 130 9.07 40.87 0.94
CA ARG A 130 8.88 40.02 2.13
C ARG A 130 7.48 39.40 2.18
N GLU A 131 6.44 40.16 1.90
CA GLU A 131 5.05 39.66 1.83
C GLU A 131 4.92 38.58 0.74
N SER A 132 5.43 38.87 -0.46
CA SER A 132 5.40 37.96 -1.61
C SER A 132 6.20 36.68 -1.33
N LEU A 133 7.37 36.80 -0.71
CA LEU A 133 8.23 35.68 -0.33
C LEU A 133 7.57 34.77 0.71
N SER A 134 6.82 35.36 1.65
CA SER A 134 6.06 34.61 2.66
C SER A 134 4.96 33.77 2.00
N ILE A 135 4.21 34.38 1.06
CA ILE A 135 3.15 33.69 0.31
C ILE A 135 3.73 32.57 -0.55
N VAL A 136 4.79 32.84 -1.32
CA VAL A 136 5.38 31.80 -2.19
C VAL A 136 6.12 30.75 -1.36
N GLY A 137 6.76 31.12 -0.25
CA GLY A 137 7.39 30.18 0.69
C GLY A 137 6.36 29.21 1.27
N TRP A 138 5.20 29.69 1.70
CA TRP A 138 4.11 28.83 2.18
C TRP A 138 3.52 27.96 1.05
N VAL A 139 3.31 28.52 -0.15
CA VAL A 139 2.82 27.80 -1.34
C VAL A 139 3.87 26.83 -1.91
N ALA A 140 5.15 26.98 -1.60
CA ALA A 140 6.17 25.98 -1.91
C ALA A 140 6.20 24.87 -0.85
N MET A 141 5.85 25.19 0.40
CA MET A 141 5.98 24.28 1.55
C MET A 141 4.79 23.34 1.74
N TRP A 142 3.59 23.64 1.22
CA TRP A 142 2.42 22.77 1.40
C TRP A 142 2.57 21.40 0.73
N ARG A 143 3.04 21.33 -0.52
CA ARG A 143 3.10 20.06 -1.28
C ARG A 143 4.11 19.05 -0.70
N PRO A 144 5.32 19.47 -0.28
CA PRO A 144 6.21 18.59 0.47
C PRO A 144 5.62 18.14 1.80
N LEU A 145 4.97 19.06 2.54
CA LEU A 145 4.35 18.75 3.83
C LEU A 145 3.20 17.75 3.66
N GLU A 146 2.32 17.94 2.67
CA GLU A 146 1.20 17.07 2.35
C GLU A 146 1.66 15.64 2.04
N ILE A 147 2.68 15.48 1.18
CA ILE A 147 3.24 14.16 0.86
C ILE A 147 3.82 13.49 2.12
N TYR A 148 4.49 14.26 2.97
CA TYR A 148 5.10 13.76 4.21
C TYR A 148 4.13 13.58 5.37
N LEU A 149 2.94 14.16 5.33
CA LEU A 149 1.95 14.02 6.40
C LEU A 149 0.88 12.98 6.05
N TYR A 150 0.39 12.98 4.81
CA TYR A 150 -0.79 12.22 4.42
C TYR A 150 -0.48 11.10 3.43
N ASP A 151 0.30 11.33 2.36
CA ASP A 151 0.40 10.36 1.26
C ASP A 151 1.12 9.05 1.62
N TRP A 152 1.98 9.04 2.64
CA TRP A 152 2.72 7.83 3.03
C TRP A 152 1.94 6.87 3.93
N TRP A 153 0.99 7.38 4.71
CA TRP A 153 0.15 6.56 5.60
C TRP A 153 -0.67 5.53 4.83
N PRO A 154 -1.46 5.87 3.78
CA PRO A 154 -2.31 4.92 3.09
C PRO A 154 -1.48 3.80 2.45
N VAL A 155 -0.36 4.15 1.80
CA VAL A 155 0.54 3.15 1.18
C VAL A 155 1.18 2.23 2.23
N ARG A 156 1.58 2.77 3.38
CA ARG A 156 2.12 1.95 4.48
C ARG A 156 1.06 1.04 5.09
N ALA A 157 -0.17 1.51 5.21
CA ALA A 157 -1.30 0.75 5.73
C ALA A 157 -1.66 -0.41 4.80
N GLU A 158 -1.75 -0.15 3.49
CA GLU A 158 -2.01 -1.14 2.45
C GLU A 158 -0.92 -2.23 2.44
N ARG A 159 0.35 -1.82 2.46
CA ARG A 159 1.50 -2.75 2.56
C ARG A 159 1.40 -3.65 3.79
N ARG A 160 1.07 -3.08 4.95
CA ARG A 160 0.95 -3.86 6.19
C ARG A 160 -0.19 -4.88 6.10
N ASN A 161 -1.27 -4.55 5.40
CA ASN A 161 -2.37 -5.49 5.17
C ASN A 161 -1.95 -6.64 4.26
N LEU A 162 -1.28 -6.34 3.14
CA LEU A 162 -0.74 -7.36 2.24
C LEU A 162 0.29 -8.27 2.91
N GLN A 163 1.17 -7.72 3.74
CA GLN A 163 2.12 -8.51 4.54
C GLN A 163 1.44 -9.39 5.59
N ARG A 164 0.25 -9.01 6.06
CA ARG A 164 -0.55 -9.82 6.98
C ARG A 164 -1.24 -10.94 6.23
N LEU A 165 -1.79 -10.66 5.05
CA LEU A 165 -2.35 -11.68 4.14
C LEU A 165 -1.29 -12.67 3.66
N ALA A 166 -0.08 -12.22 3.34
CA ALA A 166 1.02 -13.10 2.93
C ALA A 166 1.46 -14.08 4.03
N ARG A 167 1.23 -13.76 5.30
CA ARG A 167 1.57 -14.61 6.45
C ARG A 167 0.40 -15.45 6.95
N MET A 168 -0.78 -15.30 6.36
CA MET A 168 -1.97 -16.02 6.82
C MET A 168 -1.83 -17.51 6.60
N GLU A 169 -2.37 -18.30 7.53
CA GLU A 169 -2.47 -19.75 7.36
C GLU A 169 -3.56 -20.03 6.32
N VAL A 170 -3.25 -20.84 5.29
CA VAL A 170 -4.22 -21.19 4.24
C VAL A 170 -4.53 -22.68 4.33
N LYS A 171 -5.81 -23.03 4.49
CA LYS A 171 -6.30 -24.41 4.53
C LYS A 171 -7.30 -24.63 3.40
N VAL A 172 -7.20 -25.77 2.73
CA VAL A 172 -8.18 -26.18 1.74
C VAL A 172 -8.97 -27.34 2.32
N LEU A 173 -10.28 -27.18 2.40
CA LEU A 173 -11.22 -28.18 2.87
C LEU A 173 -12.18 -28.54 1.75
N MET A 174 -12.59 -29.80 1.69
CA MET A 174 -13.70 -30.19 0.82
C MET A 174 -14.99 -29.57 1.38
N SER A 175 -15.80 -28.98 0.51
CA SER A 175 -17.12 -28.51 0.89
C SER A 175 -18.01 -29.73 1.07
N ASP A 176 -18.44 -30.02 2.30
CA ASP A 176 -19.54 -30.96 2.50
C ASP A 176 -20.78 -30.39 1.82
N SER A 177 -21.26 -31.10 0.79
CA SER A 177 -22.43 -30.74 0.01
C SER A 177 -23.68 -30.90 0.86
N SER A 178 -23.97 -29.94 1.73
CA SER A 178 -25.27 -29.78 2.36
C SER A 178 -25.49 -28.31 2.71
N LEU A 179 -26.09 -27.57 1.77
CA LEU A 179 -27.16 -26.58 1.96
C LEU A 179 -27.53 -25.99 0.60
#